data_AF-W7D5K8-F1
#
_entry.id   AF-W7D5K8-F1
#
_cell.length_a   1.000
_cell.length_b   1.000
_cell.length_c   1.000
_cell.angle_alpha   90.00
_cell.angle_beta   90.00
_cell.angle_gamma   90.00
#
_symmetry.space_group_name_H-M   'P 1'
#
loop_
_entity.id
_entity.type
_entity.pdbx_description
1 polymer ?
#
loop_
_entity_poly.entity_id
_entity_poly.type
_entity_poly.pdbx_seq_one_letter_code
_entity_poly.pdbx_strand_id
1 'polypeptide(L)'
;MNNKSLSRFTKAKIYSENIDFVFKGLSDNQFATLQLDKVKNVMHVDIKATTPHYYFSTTYASIEVSDASGKVVYAKEFIGNATQKAETLDIPIKDGYTIKITHQEPGRLVVTDINTKENYSMASQNEYLVAANGLIAK
;
A
#
# COMPACT_ATOMS: atom_id res chain seq x y z
N MET A 1 -14.81 32.41 2.43
CA MET A 1 -14.53 31.27 1.53
C MET A 1 -13.06 30.94 1.67
N ASN A 2 -12.72 30.00 2.56
CA ASN A 2 -11.31 29.70 2.87
C ASN A 2 -10.74 28.81 1.77
N ASN A 3 -9.96 29.45 0.91
CA ASN A 3 -9.13 28.84 -0.11
C ASN A 3 -8.03 28.03 0.61
N LYS A 4 -8.32 26.76 0.92
CA LYS A 4 -7.31 25.83 1.42
C LYS A 4 -6.42 25.48 0.22
N SER A 5 -5.40 26.31 0.04
CA SER A 5 -4.34 26.09 -0.94
C SER A 5 -3.82 24.66 -0.79
N LEU A 6 -4.05 23.84 -1.83
CA LEU A 6 -3.36 22.57 -2.00
C LEU A 6 -1.88 22.89 -2.19
N SER A 7 -1.07 22.69 -1.16
CA SER A 7 0.36 22.95 -1.21
C SER A 7 1.07 21.88 -2.05
N ARG A 8 1.14 22.15 -3.35
CA ARG A 8 2.31 21.99 -4.23
C ARG A 8 3.65 21.75 -3.51
N PHE A 9 3.99 20.49 -3.20
CA PHE A 9 5.34 19.89 -3.28
C PHE A 9 5.20 18.36 -3.09
N THR A 10 5.17 17.63 -4.19
CA THR A 10 5.06 16.16 -4.27
C THR A 10 6.38 15.48 -3.89
N LYS A 11 6.75 15.60 -2.61
CA LYS A 11 7.53 14.62 -1.85
C LYS A 11 6.75 14.37 -0.57
N ALA A 12 5.56 13.79 -0.72
CA ALA A 12 4.64 13.60 0.39
C ALA A 12 5.27 12.62 1.38
N LYS A 13 5.50 13.08 2.61
CA LYS A 13 5.89 12.22 3.72
C LYS A 13 4.65 11.94 4.56
N ILE A 14 4.35 10.66 4.78
CA ILE A 14 3.34 10.23 5.74
C ILE A 14 4.07 10.05 7.07
N TYR A 15 3.80 10.96 8.01
CA TYR A 15 4.40 10.94 9.35
C TYR A 15 3.58 10.06 10.29
N SER A 16 3.69 8.74 10.12
CA SER A 16 3.04 7.78 11.01
C SER A 16 3.86 6.51 11.15
N GLU A 17 3.80 5.92 12.33
CA GLU A 17 4.35 4.61 12.63
C GLU A 17 3.37 3.47 12.31
N ASN A 18 2.11 3.80 12.03
CA ASN A 18 1.04 2.84 11.77
C ASN A 18 0.19 3.28 10.58
N ILE A 19 0.40 2.62 9.44
CA ILE A 19 -0.26 2.97 8.18
C ILE A 19 -0.95 1.73 7.63
N ASP A 20 -2.25 1.86 7.38
CA ASP A 20 -3.05 0.83 6.73
C ASP A 20 -3.21 1.16 5.26
N PHE A 21 -3.03 0.16 4.41
CA PHE A 21 -3.39 0.16 3.01
C PHE A 21 -4.48 -0.90 2.82
N VAL A 22 -5.67 -0.49 2.41
CA VAL A 22 -6.79 -1.37 2.09
C VAL A 22 -6.96 -1.41 0.58
N PHE A 23 -6.81 -2.59 0.00
CA PHE A 23 -6.93 -2.83 -1.42
C PHE A 23 -8.35 -3.30 -1.73
N LYS A 24 -9.09 -2.49 -2.49
CA LYS A 24 -10.47 -2.76 -2.86
C LYS A 24 -10.60 -3.05 -4.35
N GLY A 25 -11.45 -4.00 -4.65
CA GLY A 25 -11.75 -4.45 -5.99
C GLY A 25 -13.11 -3.97 -6.47
N LEU A 26 -13.72 -4.76 -7.35
CA LEU A 26 -15.07 -4.49 -7.85
C LEU A 26 -16.07 -4.35 -6.69
N SER A 27 -16.96 -3.37 -6.81
CA SER A 27 -17.95 -3.02 -5.78
C SER A 27 -17.32 -2.69 -4.42
N ASP A 28 -16.08 -2.20 -4.43
CA ASP A 28 -15.29 -1.83 -3.26
C ASP A 28 -15.03 -2.99 -2.28
N ASN A 29 -15.15 -4.23 -2.77
CA ASN A 29 -14.84 -5.43 -2.02
C ASN A 29 -13.34 -5.47 -1.69
N GLN A 30 -13.00 -5.46 -0.41
CA GLN A 30 -11.61 -5.62 0.02
C GLN A 30 -11.09 -7.01 -0.36
N PHE A 31 -9.95 -7.06 -1.04
CA PHE A 31 -9.27 -8.32 -1.39
C PHE A 31 -7.92 -8.49 -0.69
N ALA A 32 -7.30 -7.41 -0.22
CA ALA A 32 -6.07 -7.47 0.56
C ALA A 32 -5.92 -6.27 1.51
N THR A 33 -5.10 -6.42 2.53
CA THR A 33 -4.58 -5.34 3.36
C THR A 33 -3.07 -5.47 3.53
N LEU A 34 -2.42 -4.31 3.62
CA LEU A 34 -1.03 -4.17 4.00
C LEU A 34 -0.98 -3.19 5.17
N GLN A 35 -0.40 -3.58 6.29
CA GLN A 35 -0.30 -2.73 7.47
C GLN A 35 1.16 -2.59 7.88
N LEU A 36 1.68 -1.37 7.82
CA LEU A 36 3.00 -1.04 8.34
C LEU A 36 2.89 -0.78 9.84
N ASP A 37 3.63 -1.54 10.65
CA ASP A 37 3.82 -1.32 12.08
C ASP A 37 5.31 -1.05 12.33
N LYS A 38 5.67 0.23 12.43
CA LYS A 38 7.05 0.68 12.68
C LYS A 38 7.52 0.42 14.09
N VAL A 39 6.62 0.35 15.07
CA VAL A 39 6.96 0.02 16.45
C VAL A 39 7.52 -1.41 16.51
N LYS A 40 6.89 -2.33 15.77
CA LYS A 40 7.35 -3.72 15.66
C LYS A 40 8.31 -3.98 14.50
N ASN A 41 8.50 -2.99 13.61
CA ASN A 41 9.29 -3.12 12.40
C ASN A 41 8.84 -4.30 11.52
N VAL A 42 7.52 -4.43 11.37
CA VAL A 42 6.89 -5.44 10.51
C VAL A 42 5.90 -4.80 9.56
N MET A 43 5.69 -5.47 8.45
CA MET A 43 4.57 -5.20 7.57
C MET A 43 3.71 -6.45 7.45
N HIS A 44 2.50 -6.33 7.96
CA HIS A 44 1.51 -7.39 7.97
C HIS A 44 0.76 -7.39 6.65
N VAL A 45 0.76 -8.53 5.96
CA VAL A 45 -0.01 -8.76 4.74
C VAL A 45 -1.16 -9.69 5.08
N ASP A 46 -2.37 -9.34 4.66
CA ASP A 46 -3.52 -10.23 4.66
C ASP A 46 -4.19 -10.21 3.28
N ILE A 47 -4.40 -11.39 2.71
CA ILE A 47 -5.00 -11.58 1.38
C ILE A 47 -6.21 -12.49 1.55
N LYS A 48 -7.34 -12.08 0.98
CA LYS A 48 -8.59 -12.85 1.01
C LYS A 48 -8.70 -13.76 -0.21
N ALA A 49 -9.32 -14.92 -0.04
CA ALA A 49 -9.63 -15.83 -1.14
C ALA A 49 -10.80 -15.30 -1.99
N THR A 50 -10.52 -14.29 -2.82
CA THR A 50 -11.51 -13.61 -3.69
C THR A 50 -10.87 -13.18 -5.01
N THR A 51 -11.68 -12.77 -5.97
CA THR A 51 -11.24 -12.20 -7.24
C THR A 51 -11.29 -10.67 -7.14
N PRO A 52 -10.18 -9.93 -7.37
CA PRO A 52 -10.15 -8.48 -7.20
C PRO A 52 -11.18 -7.75 -8.09
N HIS A 53 -11.09 -7.92 -9.40
CA HIS A 53 -11.95 -7.21 -10.34
C HIS A 53 -12.01 -7.93 -11.69
N TYR A 54 -13.06 -8.73 -11.92
CA TYR A 54 -13.10 -9.70 -13.03
C TYR A 54 -13.07 -9.10 -14.45
N TYR A 55 -13.32 -7.80 -14.62
CA TYR A 55 -13.13 -7.09 -15.90
C TYR A 55 -11.66 -6.85 -16.29
N PHE A 56 -10.70 -7.05 -15.39
CA PHE A 56 -9.27 -6.88 -15.67
C PHE A 56 -8.60 -8.24 -15.85
N SER A 57 -8.06 -8.50 -17.04
CA SER A 57 -7.30 -9.72 -17.35
C SER A 57 -5.79 -9.61 -17.08
N THR A 58 -5.33 -8.45 -16.60
CA THR A 58 -3.92 -8.15 -16.29
C THR A 58 -3.73 -7.86 -14.80
N THR A 59 -2.50 -7.55 -14.38
CA THR A 59 -2.17 -7.12 -13.02
C THR A 59 -3.02 -5.91 -12.62
N TYR A 60 -4.00 -6.14 -11.75
CA TYR A 60 -4.92 -5.12 -11.25
C TYR A 60 -4.29 -4.33 -10.10
N ALA A 61 -3.54 -5.01 -9.24
CA ALA A 61 -2.74 -4.39 -8.18
C ALA A 61 -1.44 -5.19 -7.96
N SER A 62 -0.45 -4.56 -7.33
CA SER A 62 0.76 -5.26 -6.88
C SER A 62 1.35 -4.65 -5.63
N ILE A 63 2.12 -5.47 -4.91
CA ILE A 63 2.95 -5.10 -3.77
C ILE A 63 4.36 -5.62 -4.07
N GLU A 64 5.36 -4.77 -3.94
CA GLU A 64 6.76 -5.16 -3.96
C GLU A 64 7.49 -4.49 -2.80
N VAL A 65 8.35 -5.25 -2.14
CA VAL A 65 9.11 -4.82 -0.98
C VAL A 65 10.55 -5.18 -1.23
N SER A 66 11.41 -4.17 -1.17
CA SER A 66 12.84 -4.33 -1.39
C SER A 66 13.60 -3.86 -0.16
N ASP A 67 14.62 -4.61 0.23
CA ASP A 67 15.49 -4.22 1.33
C ASP A 67 16.36 -3.00 0.95
N ALA A 68 17.15 -2.52 1.91
CA ALA A 68 17.99 -1.33 1.72
C ALA A 68 19.10 -1.51 0.66
N SER A 69 19.41 -2.74 0.23
CA SER A 69 20.33 -3.01 -0.88
C SER A 69 19.63 -3.03 -2.24
N GLY A 70 18.30 -2.91 -2.27
CA GLY A 70 17.47 -3.03 -3.47
C GLY A 70 17.06 -4.46 -3.81
N LYS A 71 17.36 -5.44 -2.95
CA LYS A 71 16.93 -6.83 -3.16
C LYS A 71 15.46 -6.97 -2.80
N VAL A 72 14.66 -7.50 -3.73
CA VAL A 72 13.25 -7.84 -3.48
C VAL A 72 13.16 -8.95 -2.42
N VAL A 73 12.48 -8.66 -1.32
CA VAL A 73 12.22 -9.59 -0.21
C VAL A 73 10.79 -10.10 -0.19
N TYR A 74 9.86 -9.39 -0.84
CA TYR A 74 8.49 -9.83 -1.05
C TYR A 74 7.92 -9.21 -2.33
N ALA A 75 7.16 -9.99 -3.09
CA ALA A 75 6.43 -9.51 -4.24
C ALA A 75 5.10 -10.27 -4.38
N LYS A 76 4.03 -9.55 -4.70
CA LYS A 76 2.71 -10.10 -4.96
C LYS A 76 2.06 -9.33 -6.10
N GLU A 77 1.64 -10.07 -7.12
CA GLU A 77 0.76 -9.56 -8.16
C GLU A 77 -0.66 -10.09 -7.96
N PHE A 78 -1.64 -9.21 -8.17
CA PHE A 78 -3.05 -9.53 -8.14
C PHE A 78 -3.60 -9.39 -9.56
N ILE A 79 -3.69 -10.50 -10.31
CA ILE A 79 -4.37 -10.50 -11.60
C ILE A 79 -5.87 -10.30 -11.37
N GLY A 80 -6.47 -9.31 -12.03
CA GLY A 80 -7.81 -8.83 -11.68
C GLY A 80 -8.91 -9.89 -11.73
N ASN A 81 -8.85 -10.78 -12.72
CA ASN A 81 -9.83 -11.85 -12.92
C ASN A 81 -9.39 -13.21 -12.35
N ALA A 82 -8.26 -13.27 -11.66
CA ALA A 82 -7.81 -14.49 -11.00
C ALA A 82 -8.26 -14.49 -9.53
N THR A 83 -8.84 -15.61 -9.09
CA THR A 83 -9.13 -15.84 -7.68
C THR A 83 -7.83 -15.99 -6.90
N GLN A 84 -7.68 -15.18 -5.86
CA GLN A 84 -6.52 -15.22 -4.97
C GLN A 84 -6.62 -16.39 -4.00
N LYS A 85 -5.46 -16.88 -3.55
CA LYS A 85 -5.38 -17.76 -2.38
C LYS A 85 -5.31 -16.88 -1.13
N ALA A 86 -6.01 -17.30 -0.08
CA ALA A 86 -5.87 -16.64 1.22
C ALA A 86 -4.43 -16.82 1.72
N GLU A 87 -3.87 -15.75 2.27
CA GLU A 87 -2.48 -15.69 2.71
C GLU A 87 -2.35 -14.60 3.78
N THR A 88 -1.71 -14.94 4.90
CA THR A 88 -1.41 -14.00 5.97
C THR A 88 0.04 -14.20 6.38
N LEU A 89 0.84 -13.14 6.36
CA LEU A 89 2.26 -13.21 6.72
C LEU A 89 2.78 -11.86 7.22
N ASP A 90 3.86 -11.92 7.99
CA ASP A 90 4.61 -10.75 8.43
C ASP A 90 5.93 -10.67 7.67
N ILE A 91 6.21 -9.49 7.11
CA ILE A 91 7.48 -9.17 6.47
C ILE A 91 8.28 -8.29 7.43
N PRO A 92 9.49 -8.68 7.85
CA PRO A 92 10.37 -7.78 8.59
C PRO A 92 10.70 -6.55 7.73
N ILE A 93 10.50 -5.35 8.29
CA ILE A 93 10.75 -4.07 7.62
C ILE A 93 11.76 -3.27 8.40
N LYS A 94 12.71 -2.62 7.72
CA LYS A 94 13.68 -1.70 8.34
C LYS A 94 13.70 -0.38 7.59
N ASP A 95 14.28 0.63 8.24
CA ASP A 95 14.58 1.89 7.58
C ASP A 95 15.47 1.65 6.35
N GLY A 96 15.23 2.39 5.28
CA GLY A 96 15.89 2.23 4.00
C GLY A 96 15.22 1.22 3.06
N TYR A 97 14.23 0.44 3.53
CA TYR A 97 13.45 -0.44 2.66
C TYR A 97 12.59 0.39 1.71
N THR A 98 12.27 -0.17 0.55
CA THR A 98 11.36 0.44 -0.42
C THR A 98 10.09 -0.41 -0.54
N ILE A 99 8.95 0.25 -0.53
CA ILE A 99 7.63 -0.36 -0.74
C ILE A 99 7.05 0.24 -2.02
N LYS A 100 6.76 -0.60 -3.01
CA LYS A 100 6.10 -0.21 -4.25
C LYS A 100 4.71 -0.84 -4.32
N ILE A 101 3.70 -0.01 -4.54
CA ILE A 101 2.31 -0.43 -4.62
C ILE A 101 1.72 0.10 -5.92
N THR A 102 1.13 -0.80 -6.71
CA THR A 102 0.36 -0.43 -7.90
C THR A 102 -1.11 -0.77 -7.69
N HIS A 103 -2.01 0.08 -8.19
CA HIS A 103 -3.45 -0.19 -8.24
C HIS A 103 -4.03 0.47 -9.50
N GLN A 104 -4.66 -0.30 -10.40
CA GLN A 104 -5.22 0.25 -11.64
C GLN A 104 -6.37 1.25 -11.39
N GLU A 105 -7.05 1.10 -10.26
CA GLU A 105 -8.08 2.04 -9.80
C GLU A 105 -7.62 2.73 -8.50
N PRO A 106 -6.80 3.80 -8.55
CA PRO A 106 -6.17 4.36 -7.34
C PRO A 106 -7.16 4.85 -6.28
N GLY A 107 -8.37 5.26 -6.66
CA GLY A 107 -9.44 5.61 -5.72
C GLY A 107 -9.95 4.44 -4.86
N ARG A 108 -9.56 3.20 -5.19
CA ARG A 108 -9.86 1.97 -4.45
C ARG A 108 -8.68 1.46 -3.62
N LEU A 109 -7.56 2.18 -3.61
CA LEU A 109 -6.50 2.00 -2.63
C LEU A 109 -6.71 3.02 -1.50
N VAL A 110 -7.26 2.57 -0.38
CA VAL A 110 -7.50 3.44 0.79
C VAL A 110 -6.28 3.37 1.69
N VAL A 111 -5.62 4.51 1.91
CA VAL A 111 -4.46 4.60 2.78
C VAL A 111 -4.77 5.53 3.93
N THR A 112 -4.62 5.02 5.15
CA THR A 112 -5.03 5.70 6.37
C THR A 112 -3.94 5.60 7.43
N ASP A 113 -3.64 6.71 8.09
CA ASP A 113 -2.90 6.68 9.35
C ASP A 113 -3.84 6.19 10.46
N ILE A 114 -3.48 5.08 11.10
CA ILE A 114 -4.31 4.43 12.11
C ILE A 114 -4.50 5.35 13.31
N ASN A 115 -3.51 6.15 13.67
CA ASN A 115 -3.52 6.97 14.88
C ASN A 115 -4.35 8.25 14.67
N THR A 116 -4.09 8.97 13.58
CA THR A 116 -4.75 10.26 13.30
C THR A 116 -6.06 10.12 12.54
N LYS A 117 -6.32 8.96 11.91
CA LYS A 117 -7.41 8.72 10.96
C LYS A 117 -7.35 9.59 9.70
N GLU A 118 -6.20 10.22 9.43
CA GLU A 118 -5.96 10.94 8.19
C GLU A 118 -5.95 9.96 7.00
N ASN A 119 -6.61 10.35 5.91
CA ASN A 119 -6.62 9.58 4.66
C ASN A 119 -5.70 10.24 3.63
N TYR A 120 -4.99 9.42 2.88
CA TYR A 120 -4.08 9.86 1.85
C TYR A 120 -4.59 9.44 0.47
N SER A 121 -4.56 10.38 -0.49
CA SER A 121 -4.88 10.10 -1.89
C SER A 121 -3.70 9.44 -2.58
N MET A 122 -3.96 8.33 -3.27
CA MET A 122 -2.93 7.55 -3.96
C MET A 122 -2.91 7.81 -5.46
N ALA A 123 -1.76 7.61 -6.08
CA ALA A 123 -1.64 7.48 -7.52
C ALA A 123 -1.79 6.00 -7.93
N SER A 124 -1.85 5.71 -9.22
CA SER A 124 -1.91 4.32 -9.70
C SER A 124 -0.62 3.55 -9.42
N GLN A 125 0.50 4.26 -9.27
CA GLN A 125 1.80 3.73 -8.85
C GLN A 125 2.31 4.59 -7.70
N ASN A 126 2.66 3.95 -6.59
CA ASN A 126 3.15 4.59 -5.38
C ASN A 126 4.44 3.90 -4.97
N GLU A 127 5.48 4.66 -4.69
CA GLU A 127 6.73 4.14 -4.18
C GLU A 127 7.11 4.92 -2.93
N TYR A 128 7.47 4.20 -1.87
CA TYR A 128 7.83 4.77 -0.58
C TYR A 128 9.18 4.26 -0.11
N LEU A 129 10.00 5.18 0.39
CA LEU A 129 11.10 4.83 1.28
C LEU A 129 10.57 4.71 2.71
N VAL A 130 10.86 3.60 3.37
CA VAL A 130 10.63 3.42 4.80
C VAL A 130 11.67 4.24 5.57
N ALA A 131 11.21 5.15 6.41
CA ALA A 131 12.03 5.98 7.28
C ALA A 131 11.62 5.78 8.75
N ALA A 132 12.48 6.22 9.68
CA ALA A 132 12.26 6.09 11.11
C ALA A 132 10.87 6.56 11.57
N ASN A 133 10.38 7.67 11.00
CA ASN A 133 9.10 8.29 11.33
C ASN A 133 8.06 8.20 10.20
N GLY A 134 8.07 7.10 9.44
CA GLY A 134 7.01 6.76 8.50
C GLY A 134 7.49 6.56 7.06
N LEU A 135 6.71 7.05 6.10
CA LEU A 135 6.95 6.79 4.67
C LEU A 135 7.26 8.07 3.91
N ILE A 136 8.28 8.04 3.07
CA ILE A 136 8.65 9.15 2.17
C ILE A 136 8.32 8.72 0.75
N ALA A 137 7.36 9.39 0.10
CA ALA A 137 7.07 9.14 -1.31
C ALA A 137 8.30 9.49 -2.18
N LYS A 138 8.60 8.61 -3.14
CA LYS A 138 9.68 8.76 -4.12
C LYS A 138 9.16 9.29 -5.45
#